data_AF-A0A965XWH8-F1
#
_entry.id   AF-A0A965XWH8-F1
#
_cell.length_a   1.000
_cell.length_b   1.000
_cell.length_c   1.000
_cell.angle_alpha   90.00
_cell.angle_beta   90.00
_cell.angle_gamma   90.00
#
_symmetry.space_group_name_H-M   'P 1'
#
loop_
_entity.id
_entity.type
_entity.pdbx_description
1 polymer ?
#
loop_
_entity_poly.entity_id
_entity_poly.type
_entity_poly.pdbx_seq_one_letter_code
_entity_poly.pdbx_strand_id
1 'polypeptide(L)'
;NYEVSQIQGIEIAMNSFERSIPGLGNYLLMFMVTIFAFSTMFSYSYYGVKCTSFLFGAKYAEYYNYFFLLMLVVGSVISLDVVVGIVDSAYALMAFPTMLTMFVLAPKVKREMKKYFAS
;
A
#
# COMPACT_ATOMS: atom_id res chain seq x y z
N ASN A 1 26.25 3.37 0.70
CA ASN A 1 26.06 2.87 2.08
C ASN A 1 24.61 3.10 2.53
N TYR A 2 23.64 2.55 1.79
CA TYR A 2 22.19 2.81 1.98
C TYR A 2 21.43 1.59 2.53
N GLU A 3 22.11 0.49 2.88
CA GLU A 3 21.50 -0.74 3.44
C GLU A 3 21.10 -0.60 4.93
N VAL A 4 21.17 0.60 5.51
CA VAL A 4 21.03 0.80 6.96
C VAL A 4 19.64 1.35 7.37
N SER A 5 18.66 1.52 6.47
CA SER A 5 17.50 2.37 6.80
C SER A 5 16.23 1.69 7.36
N GLN A 6 15.88 0.46 6.97
CA GLN A 6 14.50 -0.05 7.20
C GLN A 6 14.40 -1.07 8.35
N ILE A 7 15.27 -2.09 8.37
CA ILE A 7 15.34 -3.03 9.52
C ILE A 7 15.66 -2.26 10.81
N GLN A 8 16.55 -1.27 10.71
CA GLN A 8 16.87 -0.39 11.82
C GLN A 8 15.68 0.47 12.25
N GLY A 9 14.79 0.87 11.32
CA GLY A 9 13.57 1.62 11.64
C GLY A 9 12.60 0.83 12.52
N ILE A 10 12.36 -0.45 12.20
CA ILE A 10 11.53 -1.35 13.01
C ILE A 10 12.18 -1.57 14.37
N GLU A 11 13.48 -1.81 14.41
CA GLU A 11 14.24 -2.01 15.65
C GLU A 11 14.21 -0.77 16.56
N ILE A 12 14.31 0.44 15.99
CA ILE A 12 14.17 1.70 16.72
C ILE A 12 12.76 1.85 17.30
N ALA A 13 11.72 1.51 16.52
CA ALA A 13 10.34 1.56 16.99
C ALA A 13 10.09 0.58 18.14
N MET A 14 10.56 -0.66 18.02
CA MET A 14 10.49 -1.66 19.08
C MET A 14 11.20 -1.18 20.36
N ASN A 15 12.45 -0.73 20.25
CA ASN A 15 13.21 -0.20 21.38
C ASN A 15 12.53 1.03 22.04
N SER A 16 11.86 1.87 21.24
CA SER A 16 11.13 3.04 21.76
C SER A 16 9.88 2.63 22.53
N PHE A 17 9.10 1.69 21.98
CA PHE A 17 7.91 1.16 22.66
C PHE A 17 8.25 0.40 23.94
N GLU A 18 9.34 -0.37 23.93
CA GLU A 18 9.84 -1.05 25.13
C GLU A 18 10.30 -0.06 26.21
N ARG A 19 10.95 1.05 25.82
CA ARG A 19 11.33 2.11 26.77
C ARG A 19 10.12 2.84 27.34
N SER A 20 9.07 3.04 26.55
CA SER A 20 7.84 3.72 27.02
C SER A 20 6.95 2.80 27.87
N ILE A 21 6.88 1.51 27.55
CA ILE A 21 6.06 0.52 28.26
C ILE A 21 6.90 -0.74 28.50
N PRO A 22 7.71 -0.76 29.58
CA PRO A 22 8.64 -1.86 29.85
C PRO A 22 7.93 -3.21 30.01
N GLY A 23 8.44 -4.25 29.35
CA GLY A 23 7.97 -5.63 29.41
C GLY A 23 6.76 -5.97 28.53
N LEU A 24 5.99 -4.96 28.08
CA LEU A 24 4.75 -5.15 27.31
C LEU A 24 4.74 -4.43 25.96
N GLY A 25 5.58 -3.39 25.80
CA GLY A 25 5.60 -2.52 24.62
C GLY A 25 5.91 -3.26 23.32
N ASN A 26 6.91 -4.13 23.32
CA ASN A 26 7.28 -4.92 22.14
C ASN A 26 6.16 -5.84 21.65
N TYR A 27 5.52 -6.59 22.57
CA TYR A 27 4.43 -7.52 22.24
C TYR A 27 3.20 -6.78 21.71
N LEU A 28 2.85 -5.65 22.34
CA LEU A 28 1.73 -4.82 21.91
C LEU A 28 1.97 -4.28 20.49
N LEU A 29 3.16 -3.74 20.22
CA LEU A 29 3.51 -3.22 18.90
C LEU A 29 3.43 -4.33 17.84
N MET A 30 3.97 -5.52 18.12
CA MET A 30 3.94 -6.65 17.19
C MET A 30 2.51 -7.08 16.85
N PHE A 31 1.61 -7.10 17.84
CA PHE A 31 0.19 -7.40 17.64
C PHE A 31 -0.51 -6.35 16.77
N MET A 32 -0.27 -5.06 17.05
CA MET A 32 -0.84 -3.96 16.25
C MET A 32 -0.36 -3.99 14.79
N VAL A 33 0.94 -4.17 14.57
CA VAL A 33 1.54 -4.25 13.23
C VAL A 33 1.00 -5.44 12.46
N THR A 34 0.78 -6.58 13.12
CA THR A 34 0.20 -7.78 12.50
C THR A 34 -1.22 -7.51 11.99
N ILE A 35 -2.09 -6.91 12.80
CA ILE A 35 -3.45 -6.55 12.38
C ILE A 35 -3.41 -5.54 11.24
N PHE A 36 -2.54 -4.54 11.33
CA PHE A 36 -2.38 -3.52 10.30
C PHE A 36 -1.90 -4.11 8.96
N ALA A 37 -0.96 -5.05 9.01
CA ALA A 37 -0.46 -5.76 7.84
C ALA A 37 -1.60 -6.54 7.15
N PHE A 38 -2.41 -7.30 7.91
CA PHE A 38 -3.56 -8.02 7.33
C PHE A 38 -4.59 -7.08 6.69
N SER A 39 -4.93 -5.98 7.37
CA SER A 39 -5.85 -4.97 6.82
C SER A 39 -5.34 -4.37 5.51
N THR A 40 -4.03 -4.10 5.45
CA THR A 40 -3.36 -3.59 4.25
C THR A 40 -3.41 -4.63 3.12
N MET A 41 -3.10 -5.90 3.40
CA MET A 41 -3.17 -6.98 2.41
C MET A 41 -4.56 -7.13 1.81
N PHE A 42 -5.62 -7.08 2.61
CA PHE A 42 -7.00 -7.17 2.11
C PHE A 42 -7.38 -5.97 1.25
N SER A 43 -6.96 -4.77 1.66
CA SER A 43 -7.20 -3.54 0.88
C SER A 43 -6.51 -3.62 -0.50
N TYR A 44 -5.26 -4.10 -0.55
CA TYR A 44 -4.54 -4.29 -1.82
C TYR A 44 -5.12 -5.38 -2.70
N SER A 45 -5.56 -6.49 -2.12
CA SER A 45 -6.27 -7.54 -2.87
C SER A 45 -7.53 -6.96 -3.53
N TYR A 46 -8.32 -6.19 -2.78
CA TYR A 46 -9.53 -5.56 -3.30
C TYR A 46 -9.24 -4.56 -4.43
N TYR A 47 -8.26 -3.66 -4.24
CA TYR A 47 -7.87 -2.71 -5.29
C TYR A 47 -7.36 -3.43 -6.54
N GLY A 48 -6.55 -4.45 -6.37
CA GLY A 48 -6.04 -5.24 -7.49
C GLY A 48 -7.12 -5.97 -8.29
N VAL A 49 -8.12 -6.55 -7.62
CA VAL A 49 -9.31 -7.14 -8.27
C VAL A 49 -10.08 -6.08 -9.06
N LYS A 50 -10.28 -4.87 -8.50
CA LYS A 50 -10.98 -3.79 -9.21
C LYS A 50 -10.20 -3.29 -10.43
N CYS A 51 -8.90 -3.09 -10.31
CA CYS A 51 -8.04 -2.69 -11.43
C CYS A 51 -8.02 -3.76 -12.53
N THR A 52 -7.92 -5.04 -12.16
CA THR A 52 -7.94 -6.17 -13.09
C THR A 52 -9.30 -6.29 -13.79
N SER A 53 -10.39 -6.12 -13.05
CA SER A 53 -11.75 -6.10 -13.61
C SER A 53 -11.95 -4.95 -14.62
N PHE A 54 -11.38 -3.78 -14.34
CA PHE A 54 -11.42 -2.63 -15.25
C PHE A 54 -10.59 -2.87 -16.53
N LEU A 55 -9.41 -3.49 -16.41
CA LEU A 55 -8.49 -3.68 -17.54
C LEU A 55 -8.82 -4.90 -18.42
N PHE A 56 -9.18 -6.04 -17.80
CA PHE A 56 -9.36 -7.33 -18.48
C PHE A 56 -10.81 -7.85 -18.44
N GLY A 57 -11.72 -7.13 -17.76
CA GLY A 57 -13.12 -7.51 -17.61
C GLY A 57 -13.41 -8.39 -16.38
N ALA A 58 -14.67 -8.39 -15.95
CA ALA A 58 -15.11 -9.00 -14.69
C ALA A 58 -14.86 -10.52 -14.59
N LYS A 59 -14.73 -11.22 -15.73
CA LYS A 59 -14.55 -12.67 -15.77
C LYS A 59 -13.19 -13.13 -15.22
N TYR A 60 -12.15 -12.29 -15.29
CA TYR A 60 -10.79 -12.64 -14.84
C TYR A 60 -10.44 -12.05 -13.48
N ALA A 61 -11.34 -11.26 -12.89
CA ALA A 61 -11.15 -10.58 -11.62
C ALA A 61 -10.91 -11.57 -10.46
N GLU A 62 -11.55 -12.74 -10.47
CA GLU A 62 -11.39 -13.76 -9.42
C GLU A 62 -10.01 -14.46 -9.46
N TYR A 63 -9.41 -14.60 -10.64
CA TYR A 63 -8.07 -15.19 -10.80
C TYR A 63 -6.98 -14.31 -10.18
N TYR A 64 -7.23 -13.00 -10.04
CA TYR A 64 -6.28 -12.08 -9.42
C TYR A 64 -5.96 -12.45 -7.97
N ASN A 65 -6.94 -12.95 -7.20
CA ASN A 65 -6.70 -13.31 -5.80
C ASN A 65 -5.70 -14.47 -5.67
N TYR A 66 -5.75 -15.45 -6.59
CA TYR A 66 -4.76 -16.54 -6.63
C TYR A 66 -3.35 -16.01 -6.96
N PHE A 67 -3.26 -15.10 -7.92
CA PHE A 67 -1.99 -14.43 -8.25
C PHE A 67 -1.46 -13.61 -7.06
N PHE A 68 -2.33 -12.89 -6.36
CA PHE A 68 -1.97 -12.09 -5.20
C PHE A 68 -1.43 -12.94 -4.05
N LEU A 69 -2.05 -14.10 -3.77
CA LEU A 69 -1.56 -15.06 -2.77
C LEU A 69 -0.16 -15.60 -3.12
N LEU A 70 0.09 -15.91 -4.39
CA LEU A 70 1.42 -16.33 -4.85
C LEU A 70 2.45 -15.19 -4.66
N MET A 71 2.09 -13.96 -5.00
CA MET A 71 2.92 -12.77 -4.78
C MET A 71 3.27 -12.57 -3.30
N LEU A 72 2.36 -12.87 -2.36
CA LEU A 72 2.66 -12.79 -0.92
C LEU A 72 3.74 -13.80 -0.49
N VAL A 73 3.68 -15.03 -1.01
CA VAL A 73 4.69 -16.07 -0.73
C VAL A 73 6.03 -15.69 -1.33
N VAL A 74 6.04 -15.14 -2.55
CA VAL A 74 7.26 -14.66 -3.19
C VAL A 74 7.83 -13.45 -2.45
N GLY A 75 6.96 -12.52 -2.00
CA GLY A 75 7.36 -11.35 -1.24
C GLY A 75 7.98 -11.67 0.12
N SER A 76 7.61 -12.78 0.75
CA SER A 76 8.19 -13.19 2.05
C SER A 76 9.60 -13.75 1.94
N VAL A 77 10.05 -14.17 0.74
CA VAL A 77 11.40 -14.71 0.51
C VAL A 77 12.37 -13.70 -0.10
N ILE A 78 11.89 -12.58 -0.61
CA ILE A 78 12.70 -11.51 -1.20
C ILE A 78 13.17 -10.54 -0.11
N SER A 79 14.39 -10.00 -0.25
CA SER A 79 14.93 -8.98 0.65
C SER A 79 14.05 -7.73 0.72
N LEU A 80 13.90 -7.18 1.92
CA LEU A 80 13.05 -6.01 2.18
C LEU A 80 13.40 -4.81 1.27
N ASP A 81 14.69 -4.52 1.09
CA ASP A 81 15.15 -3.40 0.26
C ASP A 81 14.68 -3.53 -1.21
N VAL A 82 14.67 -4.75 -1.73
CA VAL A 82 14.20 -5.02 -3.10
C VAL A 82 12.69 -4.82 -3.19
N VAL A 83 11.92 -5.35 -2.22
CA VAL A 83 10.46 -5.18 -2.19
C VAL A 83 10.08 -3.72 -2.09
N VAL A 84 10.73 -2.95 -1.20
CA VAL A 84 10.50 -1.51 -1.04
C VAL A 84 10.86 -0.77 -2.34
N GLY A 85 12.00 -1.07 -2.97
CA GLY A 85 12.38 -0.44 -4.24
C GLY A 85 11.40 -0.71 -5.38
N ILE A 86 10.84 -1.92 -5.46
CA ILE A 86 9.79 -2.27 -6.43
C ILE A 86 8.51 -1.48 -6.15
N VAL A 87 8.08 -1.42 -4.89
CA VAL A 87 6.86 -0.70 -4.48
C VAL A 87 6.98 0.81 -4.75
N ASP A 88 8.11 1.41 -4.39
CA ASP A 88 8.38 2.84 -4.66
C ASP A 88 8.35 3.14 -6.16
N SER A 89 8.94 2.26 -6.97
CA SER A 89 8.92 2.39 -8.43
C SER A 89 7.50 2.26 -9.01
N ALA A 90 6.71 1.31 -8.50
CA ALA A 90 5.32 1.13 -8.89
C ALA A 90 4.46 2.35 -8.53
N TYR A 91 4.67 2.92 -7.34
CA TYR A 91 3.99 4.15 -6.93
C TYR A 91 4.39 5.37 -7.75
N ALA A 92 5.68 5.51 -8.08
CA ALA A 92 6.15 6.57 -8.97
C ALA A 92 5.48 6.46 -10.35
N LEU A 93 5.38 5.23 -10.89
CA LEU A 93 4.69 4.96 -12.14
C LEU A 93 3.19 5.26 -12.07
N MET A 94 2.53 4.99 -10.93
CA MET A 94 1.11 5.31 -10.70
C MET A 94 0.85 6.81 -10.52
N ALA A 95 1.79 7.53 -9.92
CA ALA A 95 1.66 8.95 -9.64
C ALA A 95 1.59 9.79 -10.92
N PHE A 96 2.41 9.46 -11.92
CA PHE A 96 2.47 10.19 -13.20
C PHE A 96 1.12 10.28 -13.95
N PRO A 97 0.44 9.15 -14.28
CA PRO A 97 -0.86 9.19 -14.98
C PRO A 97 -1.96 9.81 -14.11
N THR A 98 -1.90 9.61 -12.79
CA THR A 98 -2.88 10.20 -11.85
C THR A 98 -2.78 11.72 -11.84
N MET A 99 -1.56 12.26 -11.72
CA MET A 99 -1.32 13.72 -11.78
C MET A 99 -1.74 14.30 -13.13
N LEU A 100 -1.35 13.67 -14.24
CA LEU A 100 -1.73 14.13 -15.57
C LEU A 100 -3.26 14.19 -15.73
N THR A 101 -3.96 13.14 -15.31
CA THR A 101 -5.42 13.08 -15.35
C THR A 101 -6.03 14.17 -14.48
N MET A 102 -5.49 14.40 -13.28
CA MET A 102 -5.95 15.45 -12.38
C MET A 102 -5.81 16.85 -13.00
N PHE A 103 -4.70 17.16 -13.67
CA PHE A 103 -4.52 18.45 -14.35
C PHE A 103 -5.54 18.65 -15.49
N VAL A 104 -5.80 17.60 -16.28
CA VAL A 104 -6.78 17.65 -17.38
C VAL A 104 -8.22 17.75 -16.86
N LEU A 105 -8.55 17.07 -15.76
CA LEU A 105 -9.88 17.08 -15.17
C LEU A 105 -10.15 18.27 -14.25
N ALA A 106 -9.11 18.94 -13.73
CA ALA A 106 -9.24 20.10 -12.82
C ALA A 106 -10.29 21.13 -13.26
N PRO A 107 -10.33 21.61 -14.53
CA PRO A 107 -11.36 22.57 -14.95
C PRO A 107 -12.77 21.97 -14.98
N LYS A 108 -12.92 20.68 -15.32
CA LYS A 108 -14.21 19.97 -15.33
C LYS A 108 -14.74 19.79 -13.91
N VAL A 109 -13.87 19.34 -12.98
CA VAL A 109 -14.22 19.20 -11.56
C VAL A 109 -14.61 20.54 -10.97
N LYS A 110 -13.88 21.63 -11.24
CA LYS A 110 -14.22 22.97 -10.74
C LYS A 110 -15.60 23.44 -11.22
N ARG A 111 -16.00 23.08 -12.44
CA ARG A 111 -17.33 23.39 -12.98
C ARG A 111 -18.43 22.60 -12.28
N GLU A 112 -18.28 21.28 -12.14
CA GLU A 112 -19.30 20.45 -11.49
C GLU A 112 -19.39 20.73 -9.98
N MET A 113 -18.26 21.03 -9.33
CA MET A 113 -18.21 21.46 -7.93
C MET A 113 -19.05 22.74 -7.71
N LYS A 114 -18.91 23.75 -8.58
CA LYS A 114 -19.72 24.98 -8.49
C LYS A 114 -21.22 24.71 -8.65
N LYS A 115 -21.63 23.76 -9.49
CA LYS A 115 -23.04 23.39 -9.63
C LYS A 115 -23.57 22.67 -8.38
N TYR A 116 -22.77 21.74 -7.84
CA TYR A 116 -23.13 20.98 -6.64
C TYR A 116 -23.35 21.90 -5.43
N PHE A 117 -22.49 22.90 -5.23
CA PHE A 117 -22.62 23.85 -4.11
C PHE A 117 -23.54 25.05 -4.36
N ALA A 118 -24.02 25.23 -5.60
CA ALA A 118 -25.05 26.22 -5.92
C ALA A 118 -26.48 25.65 -5.84
N SER A 119 -26.59 24.34 -5.58
CA SER A 119 -27.83 23.62 -5.24
C SER A 119 -27.94 23.47 -3.74
#